data_AF-A0A6P0DTW4-F1
#
_entry.id   AF-A0A6P0DTW4-F1
#
_cell.length_a   1.000
_cell.length_b   1.000
_cell.length_c   1.000
_cell.angle_alpha   90.00
_cell.angle_beta   90.00
_cell.angle_gamma   90.00
#
_symmetry.space_group_name_H-M   'P 1'
#
loop_
_entity.id
_entity.type
_entity.pdbx_description
1 polymer ?
#
loop_
_entity_poly.entity_id
_entity_poly.type
_entity_poly.pdbx_seq_one_letter_code
_entity_poly.pdbx_strand_id
1 'polypeptide(L)'
;MASRRFSKGVTSLVLFSSLASPSFAGGLERGGYNIDQLFDTSPFSFQSGVTYVTPQRKLKDVRDTDTSTSPGGGNLNSRPNTADDTSNYTIPYIGFKAGFGDAIDCLVDYSEPFGGHTDPGLNWAGANNNIETEIKTRNYGGTCSYRFDVGPGQLRFIGGAFYQEVEGFKERLVSTVPLLVGTGNGVGRLDLEDSGWGWRAGLAYEIPEYAMRASLVYNSRVKYDNLTGTVDLTQVTAPFAPLNGAPYGRVTDVFGSAEAPDSLELKLQSGIAPDWLAFGSVKWTNWSVLQ
;
A
#
# COMPACT_ATOMS: atom_id res chain seq x y z
N MET A 1 51.19 -9.31 -4.23
CA MET A 1 50.16 -9.31 -5.29
C MET A 1 49.35 -10.58 -5.17
N ALA A 2 48.15 -10.51 -4.60
CA ALA A 2 47.20 -11.62 -4.60
C ALA A 2 45.89 -11.09 -5.19
N SER A 3 45.57 -11.52 -6.41
CA SER A 3 44.35 -11.09 -7.10
C SER A 3 43.14 -11.78 -6.47
N ARG A 4 42.34 -11.05 -5.70
CA ARG A 4 40.98 -11.50 -5.38
C ARG A 4 40.08 -11.15 -6.55
N ARG A 5 39.78 -12.15 -7.38
CA ARG A 5 38.73 -12.06 -8.40
C ARG A 5 37.38 -11.97 -7.68
N PHE A 6 36.81 -10.77 -7.64
CA PHE A 6 35.42 -10.59 -7.24
C PHE A 6 34.53 -11.24 -8.30
N SER A 7 33.88 -12.33 -7.92
CA SER A 7 32.89 -13.02 -8.73
C SER A 7 31.68 -12.10 -8.92
N LYS A 8 31.34 -11.79 -10.17
CA LYS A 8 30.04 -11.23 -10.55
C LYS A 8 29.00 -12.33 -10.38
N GLY A 9 28.48 -12.50 -9.17
CA GLY A 9 27.48 -13.52 -8.83
C GLY A 9 26.12 -12.88 -8.58
N VAL A 10 25.07 -13.48 -9.13
CA VAL A 10 23.69 -13.26 -8.70
C VAL A 10 23.57 -13.88 -7.31
N THR A 11 23.53 -13.06 -6.27
CA THR A 11 23.35 -13.51 -4.89
C THR A 11 21.85 -13.62 -4.60
N SER A 12 21.30 -14.82 -4.69
CA SER A 12 19.96 -15.09 -4.13
C SER A 12 20.08 -15.25 -2.62
N LEU A 13 19.72 -14.21 -1.88
CA LEU A 13 19.64 -14.23 -0.42
C LEU A 13 18.20 -14.56 -0.02
N VAL A 14 17.98 -15.70 0.64
CA VAL A 14 16.68 -16.04 1.24
C VAL A 14 16.69 -15.53 2.68
N LEU A 15 16.08 -14.36 2.91
CA LEU A 15 15.88 -13.80 4.24
C LEU A 15 14.50 -14.22 4.77
N PHE A 16 14.49 -15.02 5.84
CA PHE A 16 13.29 -15.24 6.65
C PHE A 16 13.20 -14.14 7.71
N SER A 17 12.41 -13.09 7.45
CA SER A 17 12.08 -12.07 8.44
C SER A 17 10.61 -12.17 8.82
N SER A 18 10.32 -12.82 9.95
CA SER A 18 8.99 -12.77 10.59
C SER A 18 8.91 -11.54 11.49
N LEU A 19 8.65 -10.37 10.91
CA LEU A 19 8.28 -9.19 11.68
C LEU A 19 6.76 -9.06 11.64
N ALA A 20 6.11 -9.46 12.74
CA ALA A 20 4.72 -9.13 12.98
C ALA A 20 4.65 -7.66 13.41
N SER A 21 4.37 -6.76 12.47
CA SER A 21 4.04 -5.37 12.79
C SER A 21 2.66 -5.34 13.46
N PRO A 22 2.52 -4.85 14.71
CA PRO A 22 1.21 -4.73 15.33
C PRO A 22 0.36 -3.73 14.53
N SER A 23 -0.86 -4.14 14.19
CA SER A 23 -1.83 -3.36 13.42
C SER A 23 -2.42 -2.23 14.26
N PHE A 24 -1.68 -1.14 14.44
CA PHE A 24 -2.23 0.11 14.97
C PHE A 24 -2.25 1.15 13.84
N ALA A 25 -3.45 1.51 13.37
CA ALA A 25 -3.77 2.60 12.42
C ALA A 25 -3.05 2.64 11.05
N GLY A 26 -1.92 1.96 10.86
CA GLY A 26 -1.15 1.89 9.62
C GLY A 26 -1.37 0.62 8.79
N GLY A 27 -2.51 -0.05 8.97
CA GLY A 27 -2.86 -1.30 8.27
C GLY A 27 -3.07 -1.19 6.76
N LEU A 28 -2.83 0.00 6.19
CA LEU A 28 -2.78 0.23 4.74
C LEU A 28 -1.35 0.20 4.20
N GLU A 29 -0.31 0.23 5.05
CA GLU A 29 1.07 0.14 4.55
C GLU A 29 1.40 -1.31 4.14
N ARG A 30 1.85 -1.48 2.89
CA ARG A 30 2.18 -2.76 2.26
C ARG A 30 3.69 -2.86 2.00
N GLY A 31 4.13 -2.51 0.79
CA GLY A 31 5.52 -2.65 0.36
C GLY A 31 6.46 -1.54 0.85
N GLY A 32 5.90 -0.42 1.34
CA GLY A 32 6.65 0.78 1.69
C GLY A 32 7.45 1.37 0.51
N TYR A 33 8.34 2.31 0.82
CA TYR A 33 9.30 2.85 -0.16
C TYR A 33 10.66 2.18 0.06
N ASN A 34 11.08 1.33 -0.87
CA ASN A 34 12.37 0.63 -0.77
C ASN A 34 13.45 1.33 -1.60
N ILE A 35 14.39 1.98 -0.92
CA ILE A 35 15.58 2.60 -1.56
C ILE A 35 16.87 1.82 -1.28
N ASP A 36 16.80 0.63 -0.70
CA ASP A 36 17.99 -0.10 -0.24
C ASP A 36 18.90 -0.49 -1.42
N GLN A 37 18.31 -0.71 -2.61
CA GLN A 37 19.04 -0.94 -3.86
C GLN A 37 19.96 0.23 -4.25
N LEU A 38 19.65 1.47 -3.83
CA LEU A 38 20.48 2.65 -4.07
C LEU A 38 21.89 2.50 -3.48
N PHE A 39 21.99 1.71 -2.41
CA PHE A 39 23.24 1.46 -1.69
C PHE A 39 23.98 0.20 -2.15
N ASP A 40 23.53 -0.45 -3.22
CA ASP A 40 24.28 -1.52 -3.87
C ASP A 40 25.62 -0.95 -4.39
N THR A 41 26.72 -1.66 -4.13
CA THR A 41 28.07 -1.26 -4.56
C THR A 41 28.28 -1.43 -6.06
N SER A 42 27.40 -2.15 -6.74
CA SER A 42 27.46 -2.40 -8.18
C SER A 42 27.11 -1.13 -8.97
N PRO A 43 27.84 -0.81 -10.06
CA PRO A 43 27.52 0.35 -10.91
C PRO A 43 26.17 0.19 -11.62
N PHE A 44 25.69 -1.03 -11.81
CA PHE A 44 24.35 -1.30 -12.30
C PHE A 44 23.77 -2.46 -11.50
N SER A 45 22.53 -2.32 -11.05
CA SER A 45 21.80 -3.43 -10.44
C SER A 45 20.34 -3.41 -10.88
N PHE A 46 19.77 -4.61 -10.96
CA PHE A 46 18.37 -4.83 -11.24
C PHE A 46 17.80 -5.72 -10.13
N GLN A 47 16.67 -5.32 -9.58
CA GLN A 47 15.96 -6.08 -8.57
C GLN A 47 14.51 -6.22 -9.00
N SER A 48 13.97 -7.43 -8.91
CA SER A 48 12.54 -7.68 -9.05
C SER A 48 12.12 -8.64 -7.95
N GLY A 49 10.95 -8.40 -7.38
CA GLY A 49 10.42 -9.20 -6.29
C GLY A 49 8.91 -9.24 -6.35
N VAL A 50 8.36 -10.29 -5.75
CA VAL A 50 6.91 -10.46 -5.59
C VAL A 50 6.69 -10.98 -4.18
N THR A 51 5.99 -10.20 -3.36
CA THR A 51 5.66 -10.59 -1.98
C THR A 51 4.21 -11.06 -1.95
N TYR A 52 3.99 -12.32 -1.60
CA TYR A 52 2.66 -12.87 -1.40
C TYR A 52 2.27 -12.79 0.08
N VAL A 53 1.11 -12.18 0.37
CA VAL A 53 0.65 -11.96 1.74
C VAL A 53 -0.68 -12.67 1.95
N THR A 54 -0.76 -13.47 3.01
CA THR A 54 -1.97 -14.19 3.44
C THR A 54 -2.42 -13.68 4.81
N PRO A 55 -3.10 -12.53 4.87
CA PRO A 55 -3.56 -12.00 6.15
C PRO A 55 -4.69 -12.86 6.71
N GLN A 56 -4.77 -12.91 8.05
CA GLN A 56 -5.82 -13.63 8.77
C GLN A 56 -6.56 -12.66 9.69
N ARG A 57 -7.66 -12.08 9.21
CA ARG A 57 -8.54 -11.22 10.02
C ARG A 57 -9.94 -11.82 10.07
N LYS A 58 -10.43 -12.03 11.29
CA LYS A 58 -11.76 -12.55 11.54
C LYS A 58 -12.57 -11.56 12.34
N LEU A 59 -13.73 -11.17 11.80
CA LEU A 59 -14.73 -10.38 12.48
C LEU A 59 -15.58 -11.30 13.36
N LYS A 60 -15.85 -10.88 14.60
CA LYS A 60 -16.66 -11.60 15.58
C LYS A 60 -17.62 -10.64 16.27
N ASP A 61 -18.72 -11.18 16.79
CA ASP A 61 -19.72 -10.44 17.53
C ASP A 61 -20.28 -9.23 16.76
N VAL A 62 -20.36 -9.36 15.44
CA VAL A 62 -20.88 -8.31 14.55
C VAL A 62 -22.38 -8.17 14.76
N ARG A 63 -22.81 -6.93 14.96
CA ARG A 63 -24.22 -6.58 15.09
C ARG A 63 -24.54 -5.45 14.11
N ASP A 64 -25.62 -5.62 13.37
CA ASP A 64 -26.18 -4.55 12.55
C ASP A 64 -26.91 -3.56 13.47
N THR A 65 -26.40 -2.33 13.51
CA THR A 65 -26.95 -1.26 14.35
C THR A 65 -28.01 -0.44 13.62
N ASP A 66 -28.01 -0.44 12.29
CA ASP A 66 -29.03 0.26 11.50
C ASP A 66 -30.08 -0.73 10.99
N THR A 67 -31.13 -0.87 11.79
CA THR A 67 -32.24 -1.80 11.52
C THR A 67 -33.42 -1.13 10.82
N SER A 68 -33.27 0.13 10.38
CA SER A 68 -34.33 0.86 9.70
C SER A 68 -34.71 0.18 8.38
N THR A 69 -35.97 0.30 7.95
CA THR A 69 -36.47 -0.27 6.67
C THR A 69 -36.42 0.74 5.52
N SER A 70 -35.68 1.84 5.70
CA SER A 70 -35.47 2.89 4.70
C SER A 70 -34.47 2.41 3.63
N PRO A 71 -34.51 2.94 2.38
CA PRO A 71 -33.46 2.65 1.41
C PRO A 71 -32.08 2.98 2.01
N GLY A 72 -31.16 2.02 2.01
CA GLY A 72 -29.81 2.17 2.57
C GLY A 72 -29.43 1.21 3.70
N GLY A 73 -30.35 0.40 4.22
CA GLY A 73 -30.08 -0.56 5.29
C GLY A 73 -31.33 -1.35 5.65
N GLY A 74 -31.16 -2.50 6.26
CA GLY A 74 -32.25 -3.33 6.78
C GLY A 74 -31.65 -4.34 7.74
N ASN A 75 -32.45 -4.88 8.67
CA ASN A 75 -31.93 -5.67 9.78
C ASN A 75 -31.24 -6.97 9.31
N LEU A 76 -29.91 -6.98 9.28
CA LEU A 76 -29.08 -8.14 8.93
C LEU A 76 -28.69 -9.02 10.12
N ASN A 77 -29.22 -8.77 11.33
CA ASN A 77 -28.87 -9.54 12.53
C ASN A 77 -29.31 -11.03 12.49
N SER A 78 -30.03 -11.45 11.44
CA SER A 78 -30.31 -12.86 11.15
C SER A 78 -29.18 -13.59 10.40
N ARG A 79 -28.23 -12.85 9.82
CA ARG A 79 -27.03 -13.39 9.16
C ARG A 79 -25.96 -13.75 10.20
N PRO A 80 -24.94 -14.55 9.82
CA PRO A 80 -23.80 -14.83 10.69
C PRO A 80 -23.18 -13.56 11.26
N ASN A 81 -22.91 -13.56 12.56
CA ASN A 81 -22.22 -12.47 13.29
C ASN A 81 -20.68 -12.60 13.22
N THR A 82 -20.18 -13.48 12.35
CA THR A 82 -18.76 -13.70 12.10
C THR A 82 -18.50 -13.73 10.61
N ALA A 83 -17.38 -13.15 10.16
CA ALA A 83 -16.91 -13.21 8.78
C ALA A 83 -15.37 -13.20 8.76
N ASP A 84 -14.78 -13.87 7.77
CA ASP A 84 -13.37 -13.71 7.46
C ASP A 84 -13.26 -12.51 6.52
N ASP A 85 -12.40 -11.55 6.84
CA ASP A 85 -12.46 -10.19 6.30
C ASP A 85 -11.23 -9.86 5.45
N THR A 86 -10.39 -10.86 5.19
CA THR A 86 -9.09 -10.71 4.54
C THR A 86 -9.02 -11.56 3.29
N SER A 87 -8.56 -10.95 2.21
CA SER A 87 -8.16 -11.65 0.99
C SER A 87 -6.64 -11.69 0.86
N ASN A 88 -6.15 -12.70 0.14
CA ASN A 88 -4.73 -12.83 -0.17
C ASN A 88 -4.38 -11.86 -1.30
N TYR A 89 -3.23 -11.22 -1.19
CA TYR A 89 -2.78 -10.28 -2.21
C TYR A 89 -1.29 -10.40 -2.47
N THR A 90 -0.86 -9.80 -3.57
CA THR A 90 0.53 -9.88 -4.02
C THR A 90 1.06 -8.47 -4.28
N ILE A 91 2.26 -8.19 -3.79
CA ILE A 91 2.94 -6.90 -3.95
C ILE A 91 4.14 -7.09 -4.90
N PRO A 92 4.04 -6.68 -6.17
CA PRO A 92 5.19 -6.62 -7.06
C PRO A 92 6.15 -5.48 -6.69
N TYR A 93 7.44 -5.69 -6.93
CA TYR A 93 8.48 -4.68 -6.85
C TYR A 93 9.43 -4.83 -8.02
N ILE A 94 9.82 -3.72 -8.64
CA ILE A 94 10.84 -3.68 -9.69
C ILE A 94 11.72 -2.46 -9.46
N GLY A 95 13.03 -2.61 -9.49
CA GLY A 95 14.00 -1.54 -9.27
C GLY A 95 15.21 -1.65 -10.18
N PHE A 96 15.62 -0.52 -10.75
CA PHE A 96 16.79 -0.38 -11.61
C PHE A 96 17.70 0.70 -11.05
N LYS A 97 18.94 0.34 -10.75
CA LYS A 97 19.96 1.26 -10.25
C LYS A 97 21.08 1.41 -11.26
N ALA A 98 21.52 2.64 -11.47
CA ALA A 98 22.66 3.01 -12.29
C ALA A 98 23.54 4.02 -11.55
N GLY A 99 24.84 3.73 -11.46
CA GLY A 99 25.88 4.60 -10.95
C GLY A 99 26.51 5.39 -12.09
N PHE A 100 26.69 6.69 -11.89
CA PHE A 100 27.32 7.62 -12.83
C PHE A 100 28.60 8.17 -12.20
N GLY A 101 29.75 7.70 -12.71
CA GLY A 101 31.05 7.97 -12.10
C GLY A 101 31.17 7.33 -10.72
N ASP A 102 31.97 7.95 -9.85
CA ASP A 102 32.28 7.39 -8.53
C ASP A 102 31.41 7.96 -7.40
N ALA A 103 30.54 8.92 -7.70
CA ALA A 103 29.86 9.72 -6.68
C ALA A 103 28.34 9.78 -6.82
N ILE A 104 27.75 9.54 -8.00
CA ILE A 104 26.30 9.63 -8.21
C ILE A 104 25.72 8.22 -8.41
N ASP A 105 24.67 7.89 -7.68
CA ASP A 105 23.87 6.68 -7.88
C ASP A 105 22.40 7.09 -8.08
N CYS A 106 21.73 6.58 -9.10
CA CYS A 106 20.30 6.80 -9.34
C CYS A 106 19.54 5.47 -9.41
N LEU A 107 18.37 5.44 -8.79
CA LEU A 107 17.43 4.33 -8.70
C LEU A 107 16.10 4.77 -9.28
N VAL A 108 15.56 3.96 -10.20
CA VAL A 108 14.17 4.04 -10.65
C VAL A 108 13.45 2.81 -10.14
N ASP A 109 12.31 3.00 -9.48
CA ASP A 109 11.56 1.92 -8.84
C ASP A 109 10.07 1.97 -9.16
N TYR A 110 9.47 0.78 -9.23
CA TYR A 110 8.04 0.55 -9.20
C TYR A 110 7.69 -0.24 -7.94
N SER A 111 6.74 0.28 -7.16
CA SER A 111 6.34 -0.29 -5.87
C SER A 111 4.86 -0.04 -5.57
N GLU A 112 4.28 -0.83 -4.68
CA GLU A 112 2.91 -0.61 -4.17
C GLU A 112 2.96 -0.31 -2.66
N PRO A 113 3.17 0.95 -2.28
CA PRO A 113 3.50 1.31 -0.90
C PRO A 113 2.30 1.14 0.04
N PHE A 114 1.10 1.45 -0.43
CA PHE A 114 -0.14 1.36 0.33
C PHE A 114 -1.19 0.49 -0.37
N GLY A 115 -1.97 -0.23 0.43
CA GLY A 115 -3.22 -0.84 0.02
C GLY A 115 -3.89 -1.60 1.16
N GLY A 116 -5.18 -1.83 1.01
CA GLY A 116 -6.00 -2.63 1.92
C GLY A 116 -7.02 -3.40 1.10
N HIS A 117 -7.26 -4.66 1.45
CA HIS A 117 -8.31 -5.45 0.81
C HIS A 117 -9.09 -6.17 1.89
N THR A 118 -10.38 -5.88 1.93
CA THR A 118 -11.32 -6.43 2.91
C THR A 118 -12.48 -7.05 2.16
N ASP A 119 -12.74 -8.34 2.38
CA ASP A 119 -13.79 -9.08 1.67
C ASP A 119 -14.53 -10.02 2.63
N PRO A 120 -15.39 -9.48 3.52
CA PRO A 120 -16.28 -10.29 4.35
C PRO A 120 -17.45 -10.91 3.57
N GLY A 121 -17.67 -10.49 2.32
CA GLY A 121 -18.73 -10.94 1.44
C GLY A 121 -20.13 -10.47 1.84
N LEU A 122 -21.15 -11.05 1.21
CA LEU A 122 -22.55 -10.69 1.42
C LEU A 122 -23.19 -11.38 2.64
N ASN A 123 -22.71 -12.55 3.05
CA ASN A 123 -23.40 -13.41 4.02
C ASN A 123 -22.94 -13.18 5.47
N TRP A 124 -23.01 -11.94 5.95
CA TRP A 124 -22.73 -11.57 7.33
C TRP A 124 -23.57 -10.39 7.79
N ALA A 125 -23.68 -10.20 9.12
CA ALA A 125 -24.50 -9.17 9.73
C ALA A 125 -24.06 -7.73 9.39
N GLY A 126 -22.82 -7.52 8.92
CA GLY A 126 -22.29 -6.20 8.57
C GLY A 126 -22.31 -5.84 7.09
N ALA A 127 -23.00 -6.62 6.23
CA ALA A 127 -22.96 -6.40 4.77
C ALA A 127 -23.54 -5.04 4.32
N ASN A 128 -24.34 -4.37 5.16
CA ASN A 128 -24.79 -2.98 4.93
C ASN A 128 -23.62 -1.97 4.99
N ASN A 129 -22.54 -2.31 5.71
CA ASN A 129 -21.36 -1.47 5.88
C ASN A 129 -20.28 -1.79 4.84
N ASN A 130 -20.01 -3.08 4.63
CA ASN A 130 -18.96 -3.56 3.74
C ASN A 130 -19.28 -4.96 3.21
N ILE A 131 -19.23 -5.12 1.89
CA ILE A 131 -19.20 -6.43 1.22
C ILE A 131 -17.77 -6.71 0.80
N GLU A 132 -17.18 -5.76 0.08
CA GLU A 132 -15.80 -5.79 -0.36
C GLU A 132 -15.28 -4.35 -0.45
N THR A 133 -14.06 -4.11 0.01
CA THR A 133 -13.36 -2.83 -0.20
C THR A 133 -11.93 -3.15 -0.56
N GLU A 134 -11.46 -2.61 -1.67
CA GLU A 134 -10.06 -2.65 -2.06
C GLU A 134 -9.55 -1.22 -2.26
N ILE A 135 -8.36 -0.96 -1.74
CA ILE A 135 -7.58 0.24 -1.99
C ILE A 135 -6.19 -0.22 -2.36
N LYS A 136 -5.64 0.36 -3.43
CA LYS A 136 -4.32 0.03 -3.94
C LYS A 136 -3.64 1.30 -4.42
N THR A 137 -2.34 1.38 -4.19
CA THR A 137 -1.51 2.46 -4.71
C THR A 137 -0.38 1.91 -5.55
N ARG A 138 -0.04 2.63 -6.62
CA ARG A 138 1.08 2.32 -7.50
C ARG A 138 2.03 3.50 -7.48
N ASN A 139 3.29 3.24 -7.17
CA ASN A 139 4.32 4.24 -7.03
C ASN A 139 5.40 4.04 -8.10
N TYR A 140 5.75 5.12 -8.78
CA TYR A 140 6.85 5.21 -9.74
C TYR A 140 7.86 6.22 -9.21
N GLY A 141 8.96 5.71 -8.64
CA GLY A 141 9.98 6.51 -7.98
C GLY A 141 11.22 6.73 -8.84
N GLY A 142 11.82 7.91 -8.72
CA GLY A 142 13.14 8.25 -9.24
C GLY A 142 13.96 8.91 -8.14
N THR A 143 15.00 8.23 -7.65
CA THR A 143 15.82 8.68 -6.53
C THR A 143 17.29 8.67 -6.91
N CYS A 144 17.95 9.82 -6.79
CA CYS A 144 19.39 9.89 -6.95
C CYS A 144 20.06 10.20 -5.61
N SER A 145 21.33 9.84 -5.53
CA SER A 145 22.16 10.18 -4.40
C SER A 145 23.52 10.65 -4.84
N TYR A 146 24.14 11.47 -4.00
CA TYR A 146 25.48 11.98 -4.21
C TYR A 146 26.34 11.70 -2.99
N ARG A 147 27.47 11.03 -3.21
CA ARG A 147 28.39 10.53 -2.19
C ARG A 147 29.64 11.38 -2.12
N PHE A 148 30.06 11.65 -0.89
CA PHE A 148 31.27 12.37 -0.53
C PHE A 148 32.06 11.58 0.49
N ASP A 149 33.37 11.48 0.31
CA ASP A 149 34.25 10.89 1.32
C ASP A 149 34.46 11.90 2.47
N VAL A 150 34.15 11.46 3.69
CA VAL A 150 34.24 12.29 4.90
C VAL A 150 34.88 11.49 6.03
N GLY A 151 36.18 11.74 6.25
CA GLY A 151 36.96 11.11 7.31
C GLY A 151 37.09 9.59 7.08
N PRO A 152 36.71 8.75 8.05
CA PRO A 152 36.77 7.29 7.92
C PRO A 152 35.60 6.68 7.11
N GLY A 153 34.63 7.49 6.68
CA GLY A 153 33.40 7.01 6.03
C GLY A 153 32.97 7.86 4.85
N GLN A 154 31.76 7.57 4.35
CA GLN A 154 31.17 8.20 3.18
C GLN A 154 29.81 8.79 3.54
N LEU A 155 29.63 10.09 3.32
CA LEU A 155 28.35 10.77 3.48
C LEU A 155 27.62 10.79 2.14
N ARG A 156 26.37 10.39 2.13
CA ARG A 156 25.50 10.33 0.95
C ARG A 156 24.28 11.21 1.16
N PHE A 157 24.06 12.16 0.27
CA PHE A 157 22.82 12.92 0.18
C PHE A 157 21.87 12.21 -0.77
N ILE A 158 20.61 12.08 -0.40
CA ILE A 158 19.59 11.35 -1.15
C ILE A 158 18.49 12.34 -1.50
N GLY A 159 18.06 12.35 -2.76
CA GLY A 159 16.97 13.19 -3.24
C GLY A 159 16.22 12.48 -4.36
N GLY A 160 14.90 12.57 -4.35
CA GLY A 160 14.08 11.93 -5.37
C GLY A 160 12.69 12.51 -5.44
N ALA A 161 12.02 12.19 -6.55
CA ALA A 161 10.61 12.44 -6.74
C ALA A 161 9.92 11.11 -7.04
N PHE A 162 8.63 11.05 -6.77
CA PHE A 162 7.84 9.89 -7.11
C PHE A 162 6.43 10.30 -7.51
N TYR A 163 5.87 9.56 -8.45
CA TYR A 163 4.50 9.72 -8.91
C TYR A 163 3.69 8.54 -8.37
N GLN A 164 2.59 8.84 -7.68
CA GLN A 164 1.77 7.84 -7.03
C GLN A 164 0.34 7.92 -7.52
N GLU A 165 -0.17 6.79 -8.00
CA GLU A 165 -1.56 6.57 -8.37
C GLU A 165 -2.27 5.86 -7.22
N VAL A 166 -3.53 6.22 -6.96
CA VAL A 166 -4.42 5.53 -6.04
C VAL A 166 -5.65 5.08 -6.80
N GLU A 167 -6.00 3.81 -6.62
CA GLU A 167 -7.21 3.21 -7.15
C GLU A 167 -7.90 2.47 -5.99
N GLY A 168 -9.23 2.49 -5.96
CA GLY A 168 -9.97 1.75 -4.97
C GLY A 168 -11.44 1.63 -5.30
N PHE A 169 -12.06 0.61 -4.73
CA PHE A 169 -13.50 0.44 -4.80
C PHE A 169 -14.06 0.00 -3.46
N LYS A 170 -15.34 0.31 -3.25
CA LYS A 170 -16.11 -0.15 -2.11
C LYS A 170 -17.49 -0.62 -2.56
N GLU A 171 -17.81 -1.85 -2.20
CA GLU A 171 -19.11 -2.45 -2.37
C GLU A 171 -19.81 -2.57 -1.03
N ARG A 172 -21.09 -2.20 -1.00
CA ARG A 172 -21.94 -2.40 0.18
C ARG A 172 -23.36 -2.70 -0.22
N LEU A 173 -24.07 -3.37 0.67
CA LEU A 173 -25.50 -3.59 0.50
C LEU A 173 -26.24 -2.28 0.78
N VAL A 174 -27.04 -1.84 -0.19
CA VAL A 174 -27.82 -0.60 -0.10
C VAL A 174 -29.33 -0.85 -0.12
N SER A 175 -29.76 -2.08 -0.43
CA SER A 175 -31.16 -2.51 -0.34
C SER A 175 -31.25 -3.97 0.08
N THR A 176 -32.11 -4.25 1.05
CA THR A 176 -32.43 -5.61 1.54
C THR A 176 -33.84 -6.05 1.11
N VAL A 177 -34.53 -5.25 0.29
CA VAL A 177 -35.92 -5.51 -0.07
C VAL A 177 -36.01 -6.82 -0.87
N PRO A 178 -36.87 -7.78 -0.46
CA PRO A 178 -37.07 -9.02 -1.21
C PRO A 178 -37.50 -8.71 -2.64
N LEU A 179 -36.69 -9.12 -3.62
CA LEU A 179 -36.99 -9.00 -5.05
C LEU A 179 -38.12 -9.96 -5.41
N LEU A 180 -39.36 -9.51 -5.26
CA LEU A 180 -40.51 -10.35 -5.58
C LEU A 180 -40.69 -10.53 -7.10
N VAL A 181 -39.93 -9.79 -7.94
CA VAL A 181 -40.12 -9.76 -9.41
C VAL A 181 -38.90 -9.31 -10.27
N GLY A 182 -37.65 -9.24 -9.77
CA GLY A 182 -36.56 -8.58 -10.55
C GLY A 182 -35.11 -9.01 -10.30
N THR A 183 -34.25 -8.63 -11.24
CA THR A 183 -32.89 -9.15 -11.55
C THR A 183 -31.71 -8.40 -10.90
N GLY A 184 -31.94 -7.53 -9.91
CA GLY A 184 -30.87 -6.81 -9.19
C GLY A 184 -30.33 -7.58 -7.98
N ASN A 185 -29.19 -7.19 -7.42
CA ASN A 185 -28.65 -7.79 -6.18
C ASN A 185 -28.63 -6.80 -4.99
N GLY A 186 -29.09 -5.55 -5.19
CA GLY A 186 -29.16 -4.53 -4.13
C GLY A 186 -27.80 -4.01 -3.65
N VAL A 187 -26.73 -4.29 -4.38
CA VAL A 187 -25.36 -3.85 -4.09
C VAL A 187 -25.10 -2.53 -4.80
N GLY A 188 -24.50 -1.59 -4.06
CA GLY A 188 -23.94 -0.37 -4.62
C GLY A 188 -22.43 -0.45 -4.65
N ARG A 189 -21.82 0.03 -5.73
CA ARG A 189 -20.37 0.09 -5.91
C ARG A 189 -19.91 1.53 -6.02
N LEU A 190 -18.88 1.87 -5.28
CA LEU A 190 -18.15 3.14 -5.36
C LEU A 190 -16.77 2.83 -5.92
N ASP A 191 -16.39 3.42 -7.04
CA ASP A 191 -15.03 3.38 -7.59
C ASP A 191 -14.39 4.76 -7.44
N LEU A 192 -13.11 4.81 -7.08
CA LEU A 192 -12.33 6.03 -6.83
C LEU A 192 -10.93 5.88 -7.42
N GLU A 193 -10.48 6.92 -8.14
CA GLU A 193 -9.12 6.99 -8.67
C GLU A 193 -8.57 8.42 -8.60
N ASP A 194 -7.26 8.54 -8.37
CA ASP A 194 -6.52 9.80 -8.53
C ASP A 194 -5.01 9.52 -8.64
N SER A 195 -4.23 10.58 -8.86
CA SER A 195 -2.78 10.52 -8.84
C SER A 195 -2.17 11.80 -8.31
N GLY A 196 -0.95 11.71 -7.79
CA GLY A 196 -0.25 12.85 -7.22
C GLY A 196 1.27 12.67 -7.23
N TRP A 197 1.96 13.79 -7.03
CA TRP A 197 3.42 13.81 -6.93
C TRP A 197 3.86 13.90 -5.47
N GLY A 198 4.91 13.17 -5.15
CA GLY A 198 5.64 13.25 -3.89
C GLY A 198 7.13 13.42 -4.14
N TRP A 199 7.86 13.76 -3.08
CA TRP A 199 9.31 13.88 -3.09
C TRP A 199 9.90 13.22 -1.86
N ARG A 200 11.17 12.85 -1.95
CA ARG A 200 11.91 12.27 -0.85
C ARG A 200 13.28 12.91 -0.73
N ALA A 201 13.74 13.05 0.51
CA ALA A 201 15.06 13.56 0.81
C ALA A 201 15.65 12.78 1.98
N GLY A 202 16.95 12.59 1.97
CA GLY A 202 17.60 11.83 3.02
C GLY A 202 19.10 12.04 3.07
N LEU A 203 19.67 11.51 4.15
CA LEU A 203 21.10 11.50 4.41
C LEU A 203 21.47 10.09 4.82
N ALA A 204 22.63 9.63 4.39
CA ALA A 204 23.21 8.40 4.88
C ALA A 204 24.69 8.55 5.15
N TYR A 205 25.18 7.86 6.16
CA TYR A 205 26.58 7.77 6.50
C TYR A 205 26.99 6.31 6.52
N GLU A 206 28.00 5.97 5.74
CA GLU A 206 28.48 4.60 5.54
C GLU A 206 29.94 4.47 5.93
N ILE A 207 30.29 3.41 6.66
CA ILE A 207 31.67 3.02 6.91
C ILE A 207 31.85 1.60 6.33
N PRO A 208 32.36 1.49 5.08
CA PRO A 208 32.45 0.22 4.37
C PRO A 208 33.26 -0.85 5.11
N GLU A 209 34.28 -0.44 5.88
CA GLU A 209 35.15 -1.35 6.63
C GLU A 209 34.38 -2.19 7.67
N TYR A 210 33.37 -1.61 8.31
CA TYR A 210 32.55 -2.28 9.33
C TYR A 210 31.17 -2.68 8.81
N ALA A 211 30.92 -2.58 7.50
CA ALA A 211 29.59 -2.70 6.89
C ALA A 211 28.52 -1.84 7.62
N MET A 212 28.95 -0.71 8.19
CA MET A 212 28.10 0.16 8.99
C MET A 212 27.39 1.15 8.07
N ARG A 213 26.08 1.31 8.24
CA ARG A 213 25.30 2.33 7.56
C ARG A 213 24.23 2.87 8.49
N ALA A 214 24.16 4.18 8.58
CA ALA A 214 23.04 4.90 9.14
C ALA A 214 22.38 5.71 8.03
N SER A 215 21.07 5.57 7.82
CA SER A 215 20.33 6.35 6.83
C SER A 215 19.06 6.92 7.44
N LEU A 216 18.81 8.20 7.21
CA LEU A 216 17.60 8.91 7.59
C LEU A 216 16.94 9.43 6.31
N VAL A 217 15.71 9.00 6.04
CA VAL A 217 14.98 9.32 4.81
C VAL A 217 13.59 9.82 5.17
N TYR A 218 13.22 10.97 4.62
CA TYR A 218 11.89 11.53 4.66
C TYR A 218 11.21 11.35 3.30
N ASN A 219 9.98 10.85 3.31
CA ASN A 219 9.09 10.84 2.15
C ASN A 219 7.95 11.82 2.42
N SER A 220 7.70 12.73 1.48
CA SER A 220 6.64 13.71 1.57
C SER A 220 5.26 13.06 1.49
N ARG A 221 4.27 13.82 1.93
CA ARG A 221 2.87 13.55 1.66
C ARG A 221 2.61 13.59 0.16
N VAL A 222 1.66 12.78 -0.31
CA VAL A 222 1.09 12.91 -1.66
C VAL A 222 -0.35 13.36 -1.51
N LYS A 223 -0.71 14.44 -2.20
CA LYS A 223 -2.08 14.95 -2.22
C LYS A 223 -2.81 14.46 -3.46
N TYR A 224 -4.03 14.01 -3.26
CA TYR A 224 -4.98 13.61 -4.29
C TYR A 224 -6.09 14.67 -4.30
N ASP A 225 -5.85 15.74 -5.05
CA ASP A 225 -6.71 16.92 -5.08
C ASP A 225 -7.92 16.75 -6.01
N ASN A 226 -7.92 15.74 -6.89
CA ASN A 226 -8.93 15.51 -7.92
C ASN A 226 -9.44 14.07 -7.87
N LEU A 227 -9.74 13.56 -6.68
CA LEU A 227 -10.24 12.19 -6.53
C LEU A 227 -11.61 12.09 -7.18
N THR A 228 -11.64 11.48 -8.37
CA THR A 228 -12.84 11.28 -9.17
C THR A 228 -13.29 9.85 -9.06
N GLY A 229 -14.60 9.65 -9.10
CA GLY A 229 -15.15 8.33 -9.00
C GLY A 229 -16.59 8.26 -9.46
N THR A 230 -17.11 7.05 -9.45
CA THR A 230 -18.51 6.81 -9.79
C THR A 230 -19.16 5.96 -8.71
N VAL A 231 -20.39 6.31 -8.36
CA VAL A 231 -21.26 5.46 -7.55
C VAL A 231 -22.24 4.80 -8.51
N ASP A 232 -22.10 3.50 -8.72
CA ASP A 232 -23.01 2.67 -9.49
C ASP A 232 -24.05 2.02 -8.58
N LEU A 233 -25.31 2.41 -8.79
CA LEU A 233 -26.48 1.85 -8.12
C LEU A 233 -27.41 1.15 -9.12
N THR A 234 -26.99 0.90 -10.35
CA THR A 234 -27.84 0.31 -11.41
C THR A 234 -28.38 -1.07 -11.02
N GLN A 235 -27.71 -1.77 -10.10
CA GLN A 235 -28.14 -3.05 -9.53
C GLN A 235 -29.24 -2.92 -8.45
N VAL A 236 -29.66 -1.70 -8.12
CA VAL A 236 -30.71 -1.39 -7.15
C VAL A 236 -32.02 -1.13 -7.90
N THR A 237 -32.88 -2.15 -7.95
CA THR A 237 -34.23 -2.05 -8.53
C THR A 237 -35.28 -1.69 -7.47
N ALA A 238 -36.32 -0.95 -7.86
CA ALA A 238 -37.38 -0.54 -6.92
C ALA A 238 -38.27 -1.71 -6.46
N PRO A 239 -38.82 -1.63 -5.23
CA PRO A 239 -39.76 -2.64 -4.70
C PRO A 239 -41.06 -2.78 -5.49
N PHE A 240 -41.47 -1.73 -6.22
CA PHE A 240 -42.81 -1.61 -6.81
C PHE A 240 -42.82 -1.20 -8.30
N ALA A 241 -41.71 -1.34 -9.03
CA ALA A 241 -41.69 -0.94 -10.43
C ALA A 241 -42.45 -1.98 -11.31
N PRO A 242 -43.52 -1.59 -12.04
CA PRO A 242 -44.25 -2.53 -12.88
C PRO A 242 -43.41 -2.92 -14.09
N LEU A 243 -43.05 -4.21 -14.20
CA LEU A 243 -42.63 -5.00 -15.39
C LEU A 243 -41.92 -4.33 -16.59
N ASN A 244 -41.26 -3.18 -16.38
CA ASN A 244 -40.48 -2.38 -17.33
C ASN A 244 -39.67 -1.27 -16.61
N GLY A 245 -39.37 -1.46 -15.33
CA GLY A 245 -38.81 -0.42 -14.46
C GLY A 245 -37.32 -0.18 -14.67
N ALA A 246 -36.96 0.98 -15.19
CA ALA A 246 -35.59 1.48 -15.21
C ALA A 246 -34.92 1.32 -13.81
N PRO A 247 -33.59 1.07 -13.76
CA PRO A 247 -32.87 1.01 -12.48
C PRO A 247 -33.14 2.30 -11.70
N TYR A 248 -33.47 2.16 -10.41
CA TYR A 248 -33.68 3.33 -9.55
C TYR A 248 -32.35 4.05 -9.29
N GLY A 249 -31.27 3.28 -9.25
CA GLY A 249 -29.93 3.80 -9.19
C GLY A 249 -29.44 4.28 -10.54
N ARG A 250 -28.71 5.39 -10.50
CA ARG A 250 -27.96 5.94 -11.62
C ARG A 250 -26.48 5.88 -11.28
N VAL A 251 -25.65 5.84 -12.31
CA VAL A 251 -24.24 6.16 -12.13
C VAL A 251 -24.16 7.65 -11.80
N THR A 252 -23.58 7.98 -10.65
CA THR A 252 -23.41 9.36 -10.20
C THR A 252 -21.94 9.64 -9.99
N ASP A 253 -21.44 10.72 -10.59
CA ASP A 253 -20.08 11.15 -10.39
C ASP A 253 -19.90 11.65 -8.95
N VAL A 254 -18.83 11.22 -8.31
CA VAL A 254 -18.44 11.67 -6.98
C VAL A 254 -17.04 12.25 -7.01
N PHE A 255 -16.85 13.26 -6.17
CA PHE A 255 -15.59 13.98 -6.03
C PHE A 255 -15.18 13.95 -4.57
N GLY A 256 -13.89 13.77 -4.33
CA GLY A 256 -13.32 13.79 -2.99
C GLY A 256 -11.90 14.32 -3.01
N SER A 257 -11.30 14.33 -1.82
CA SER A 257 -9.88 14.55 -1.65
C SER A 257 -9.34 13.52 -0.68
N ALA A 258 -8.11 13.08 -0.89
CA ALA A 258 -7.40 12.18 0.00
C ALA A 258 -5.92 12.56 0.04
N GLU A 259 -5.20 12.12 1.08
CA GLU A 259 -3.75 12.34 1.18
C GLU A 259 -3.04 11.05 1.61
N ALA A 260 -1.99 10.64 0.91
CA ALA A 260 -1.11 9.57 1.37
C ALA A 260 -0.12 10.13 2.42
N PRO A 261 0.04 9.49 3.58
CA PRO A 261 0.76 10.06 4.72
C PRO A 261 2.25 10.27 4.45
N ASP A 262 2.83 11.30 5.08
CA ASP A 262 4.27 11.49 5.11
C ASP A 262 4.94 10.52 6.08
N SER A 263 6.20 10.19 5.81
CA SER A 263 6.97 9.26 6.65
C SER A 263 8.42 9.66 6.81
N LEU A 264 8.97 9.34 7.98
CA LEU A 264 10.37 9.51 8.34
C LEU A 264 10.92 8.16 8.81
N GLU A 265 11.97 7.67 8.16
CA GLU A 265 12.57 6.38 8.47
C GLU A 265 14.06 6.52 8.77
N LEU A 266 14.47 6.04 9.94
CA LEU A 266 15.86 5.86 10.34
C LEU A 266 16.19 4.37 10.26
N LYS A 267 17.18 4.00 9.45
CA LYS A 267 17.76 2.65 9.40
C LYS A 267 19.20 2.68 9.89
N LEU A 268 19.54 1.70 10.72
CA LEU A 268 20.89 1.47 11.21
C LEU A 268 21.26 0.02 10.91
N GLN A 269 22.44 -0.20 10.34
CA GLN A 269 23.03 -1.51 10.20
C GLN A 269 24.52 -1.48 10.53
N SER A 270 25.04 -2.59 11.03
CA SER A 270 26.47 -2.77 11.32
C SER A 270 26.85 -4.24 11.24
N GLY A 271 28.04 -4.51 10.71
CA GLY A 271 28.70 -5.81 10.88
C GLY A 271 29.13 -5.99 12.34
N ILE A 272 28.77 -7.12 12.95
CA ILE A 272 29.14 -7.44 14.35
C ILE A 272 30.19 -8.57 14.44
N ALA A 273 30.27 -9.41 13.43
CA ALA A 273 31.26 -10.47 13.26
C ALA A 273 31.42 -10.79 11.76
N PRO A 274 32.45 -11.54 11.32
CA PRO A 274 32.54 -12.02 9.94
C PRO A 274 31.25 -12.75 9.56
N ASP A 275 30.60 -12.32 8.48
CA ASP A 275 29.33 -12.84 7.95
C ASP A 275 28.08 -12.58 8.83
N TRP A 276 28.17 -11.72 9.85
CA TRP A 276 27.03 -11.34 10.70
C TRP A 276 26.75 -9.85 10.61
N LEU A 277 25.51 -9.52 10.22
CA LEU A 277 25.02 -8.15 10.11
C LEU A 277 23.81 -7.97 11.02
N ALA A 278 23.91 -6.99 11.93
CA ALA A 278 22.79 -6.54 12.74
C ALA A 278 22.18 -5.31 12.07
N PHE A 279 20.85 -5.25 12.01
CA PHE A 279 20.11 -4.13 11.48
C PHE A 279 18.89 -3.82 12.34
N GLY A 280 18.47 -2.56 12.31
CA GLY A 280 17.26 -2.08 12.96
C GLY A 280 16.75 -0.83 12.27
N SER A 281 15.44 -0.62 12.31
CA SER A 281 14.82 0.59 11.77
C SER A 281 13.77 1.13 12.72
N VAL A 282 13.62 2.45 12.69
CA VAL A 282 12.54 3.18 13.34
C VAL A 282 11.86 4.01 12.27
N LYS A 283 10.58 3.74 12.05
CA LYS A 283 9.76 4.47 11.08
C LYS A 283 8.62 5.17 11.78
N TRP A 284 8.46 6.45 11.48
CA TRP A 284 7.31 7.26 11.86
C TRP A 284 6.50 7.57 10.60
N THR A 285 5.19 7.37 10.65
CA THR A 285 4.25 7.66 9.57
C THR A 285 3.10 8.49 10.13
N ASN A 286 2.77 9.60 9.47
CA ASN A 286 1.77 10.55 9.94
C ASN A 286 0.35 10.16 9.51
N TRP A 287 -0.26 9.21 10.20
CA TRP A 287 -1.61 8.73 9.90
C TRP A 287 -2.73 9.72 10.25
N SER A 288 -2.45 10.79 10.99
CA SER A 288 -3.43 11.81 11.38
C SER A 288 -4.03 12.58 10.20
N VAL A 289 -3.44 12.44 9.01
CA VAL A 289 -3.87 13.11 7.77
C VAL A 289 -5.05 12.42 7.10
N LEU A 290 -5.35 11.18 7.50
CA LEU A 290 -6.44 10.37 6.98
C LEU A 290 -7.69 10.36 7.90
N GLN A 291 -7.75 11.25 8.90
CA GLN A 291 -8.90 11.38 9.81
C GLN A 291 -10.01 12.27 9.26
#